data_AF-A0A3M1LQ09-F1
#
_entry.id   AF-A0A3M1LQ09-F1
#
_cell.length_a   1.000
_cell.length_b   1.000
_cell.length_c   1.000
_cell.angle_alpha   90.00
_cell.angle_beta   90.00
_cell.angle_gamma   90.00
#
_symmetry.space_group_name_H-M   'P 1'
#
loop_
_entity.id
_entity.type
_entity.pdbx_description
1 polymer ?
#
loop_
_entity_poly.entity_id
_entity_poly.type
_entity_poly.pdbx_seq_one_letter_code
_entity_poly.pdbx_strand_id
1 'polypeptide(L)'
;MLRPLFLYLSRNDLARRFVMGFPLARRASLRFVAGETLDDAMAAVRAFQARGIHASMDHLGENVYNEADARRAADEYVELLERIHREGGWDGHIPYCSVKLTQLGLDIGLELAEENLERVVAKAQEIGTFVRIDMESSDYTDAT
;
A
#
# COMPACT_ATOMS: atom_id res chain seq x y z
N MET A 1 -16.41 22.79 7.50
CA MET A 1 -16.11 23.90 6.58
C MET A 1 -14.67 23.89 6.04
N LEU A 2 -13.69 23.34 6.76
CA LEU A 2 -12.31 23.23 6.25
C LEU A 2 -12.06 22.07 5.27
N ARG A 3 -12.84 20.98 5.36
CA ARG A 3 -12.68 19.79 4.50
C ARG A 3 -12.73 20.11 2.99
N PRO A 4 -13.71 20.86 2.46
CA PRO A 4 -13.75 21.19 1.02
C PRO A 4 -12.54 22.01 0.57
N LEU A 5 -12.06 22.94 1.41
CA LEU A 5 -10.88 23.76 1.13
C LEU A 5 -9.61 22.88 1.05
N PHE A 6 -9.42 21.97 2.00
CA PHE A 6 -8.28 21.05 1.98
C PHE A 6 -8.33 20.07 0.80
N LEU A 7 -9.52 19.57 0.44
CA LEU A 7 -9.69 18.72 -0.74
C LEU A 7 -9.41 19.46 -2.04
N TYR A 8 -9.78 20.76 -2.11
CA TYR A 8 -9.43 21.59 -3.25
C TYR A 8 -7.92 21.80 -3.36
N LEU A 9 -7.26 22.12 -2.24
CA LEU A 9 -5.81 22.33 -2.21
C LEU A 9 -5.01 21.05 -2.48
N SER A 10 -5.50 19.87 -2.07
CA SER A 10 -4.81 18.60 -2.32
C SER A 10 -4.77 18.21 -3.79
N ARG A 11 -5.67 18.75 -4.62
CA ARG A 11 -5.71 18.55 -6.08
C ARG A 11 -4.91 19.59 -6.86
N ASN A 12 -4.20 20.51 -6.19
CA ASN A 12 -3.44 21.58 -6.83
C ASN A 12 -1.93 21.25 -6.84
N ASP A 13 -1.35 21.09 -8.03
CA ASP A 13 0.06 20.70 -8.19
C ASP A 13 1.06 21.73 -7.65
N LEU A 14 0.75 23.02 -7.71
CA LEU A 14 1.61 24.07 -7.15
C LEU A 14 1.61 24.02 -5.62
N ALA A 15 0.43 23.83 -5.02
CA ALA A 15 0.30 23.63 -3.58
C ALA A 15 1.02 22.35 -3.15
N ARG A 16 0.86 21.23 -3.88
CA ARG A 16 1.59 19.97 -3.64
C ARG A 16 3.09 20.20 -3.65
N ARG A 17 3.64 20.83 -4.70
CA ARG A 17 5.08 21.11 -4.82
C ARG A 17 5.61 21.99 -3.69
N PHE A 18 4.87 23.03 -3.32
CA PHE A 18 5.23 23.90 -2.20
C PHE A 18 5.27 23.14 -0.87
N VAL A 19 4.26 22.32 -0.60
CA VAL A 19 4.16 21.52 0.63
C VAL A 19 5.25 20.45 0.69
N MET A 20 5.50 19.71 -0.40
CA MET A 20 6.55 18.69 -0.47
C MET A 20 7.96 19.29 -0.30
N GLY A 21 8.17 20.53 -0.75
CA GLY A 21 9.42 21.26 -0.56
C GLY A 21 9.66 21.82 0.85
N PHE A 22 8.64 21.80 1.72
CA PHE A 22 8.75 22.36 3.07
C PHE A 22 9.09 21.28 4.11
N PRO A 23 10.27 21.34 4.76
CA PRO A 23 10.74 20.26 5.66
C PRO A 23 9.79 19.94 6.83
N LEU A 24 9.08 20.94 7.37
CA LEU A 24 8.12 20.71 8.45
C LEU A 24 6.86 20.00 7.96
N ALA A 25 6.41 20.28 6.72
CA ALA A 25 5.27 19.58 6.14
C ALA A 25 5.62 18.12 5.83
N ARG A 26 6.81 17.87 5.26
CA ARG A 26 7.34 16.51 5.07
C ARG A 26 7.48 15.77 6.41
N ARG A 27 7.96 16.44 7.46
CA ARG A 27 8.05 15.83 8.80
C ARG A 27 6.66 15.50 9.38
N ALA A 28 5.66 16.31 9.07
CA ALA A 28 4.29 16.05 9.51
C ALA A 28 3.67 14.84 8.79
N SER A 29 3.94 14.63 7.49
CA SER A 29 3.44 13.48 6.74
C SER A 29 4.09 12.16 7.18
N LEU A 30 5.37 12.18 7.54
CA LEU A 30 6.10 11.01 8.06
C LEU A 30 5.55 10.44 9.39
N ARG A 31 4.63 11.17 10.05
CA ARG A 31 3.86 10.61 11.17
C ARG A 31 2.83 9.57 10.71
N PHE A 32 2.38 9.65 9.47
CA PHE A 32 1.28 8.84 8.93
C PHE A 32 1.72 7.91 7.80
N VAL A 33 2.82 8.22 7.10
CA VAL A 33 3.39 7.41 6.02
C VAL A 33 4.81 7.02 6.40
N ALA A 34 5.19 5.76 6.21
CA ALA A 34 6.52 5.27 6.56
C ALA A 34 7.63 5.93 5.73
N GLY A 35 7.35 6.23 4.47
CA GLY A 35 8.22 6.94 3.54
C GLY A 35 7.77 6.75 2.10
N GLU A 36 8.69 6.95 1.15
CA GLU A 36 8.39 6.86 -0.29
C GLU A 36 9.05 5.64 -0.94
N THR A 37 9.86 4.90 -0.19
CA THR A 37 10.61 3.74 -0.68
C THR A 37 10.31 2.49 0.16
N LEU A 38 10.56 1.32 -0.42
CA LEU A 38 10.51 0.06 0.34
C LEU A 38 11.48 0.07 1.52
N ASP A 39 12.67 0.68 1.38
CA ASP A 39 13.64 0.77 2.47
C ASP A 39 13.10 1.59 3.65
N ASP A 40 12.40 2.71 3.40
CA ASP A 40 11.73 3.49 4.45
C ASP A 40 10.67 2.64 5.17
N ALA A 41 9.87 1.90 4.39
CA ALA A 41 8.82 1.05 4.90
C ALA A 41 9.37 -0.08 5.79
N MET A 42 10.44 -0.75 5.35
CA MET A 42 11.11 -1.79 6.13
C MET A 42 11.74 -1.24 7.41
N ALA A 43 12.37 -0.06 7.35
CA ALA A 43 12.91 0.60 8.54
C ALA A 43 11.82 0.90 9.59
N ALA A 44 10.64 1.36 9.15
CA ALA A 44 9.51 1.58 10.03
C ALA A 44 8.99 0.28 10.66
N VAL A 45 8.86 -0.79 9.85
CA VAL A 45 8.44 -2.11 10.32
C VAL A 45 9.41 -2.66 11.38
N ARG A 46 10.72 -2.53 11.16
CA ARG A 46 11.74 -2.93 12.16
C ARG A 46 11.62 -2.14 13.46
N ALA A 47 11.35 -0.84 13.37
CA ALA A 47 11.12 -0.02 14.56
C ALA A 47 9.86 -0.46 15.33
N PHE A 48 8.82 -0.94 14.65
CA PHE A 48 7.64 -1.53 15.30
C PHE A 48 7.95 -2.90 15.92
N GLN A 49 8.67 -3.78 15.22
CA GLN A 49 9.09 -5.08 15.73
C GLN A 49 9.91 -4.94 17.03
N ALA A 50 10.87 -4.01 17.07
CA ALA A 50 11.68 -3.74 18.27
C ALA A 50 10.84 -3.30 19.49
N ARG A 51 9.58 -2.92 19.27
CA ARG A 51 8.61 -2.52 20.30
C ARG A 51 7.53 -3.58 20.53
N GLY A 52 7.63 -4.75 19.89
CA GLY A 52 6.62 -5.82 19.96
C GLY A 52 5.32 -5.47 19.24
N ILE A 53 5.35 -4.57 18.26
CA ILE A 53 4.17 -4.13 17.49
C ILE A 53 4.22 -4.78 16.11
N HIS A 54 3.10 -5.41 15.71
CA HIS A 54 2.97 -6.01 14.39
C HIS A 54 2.62 -4.93 13.37
N ALA A 55 3.05 -5.12 12.12
CA ALA A 55 2.82 -4.16 11.05
C ALA A 55 2.02 -4.77 9.90
N SER A 56 1.03 -4.00 9.43
CA SER A 56 0.45 -4.14 8.10
C SER A 56 1.03 -3.07 7.20
N MET A 57 1.38 -3.42 5.97
CA MET A 57 1.93 -2.51 4.97
C MET A 57 0.88 -2.26 3.89
N ASP A 58 0.60 -0.98 3.62
CA ASP A 58 -0.33 -0.54 2.58
C ASP A 58 0.48 0.22 1.51
N HIS A 59 0.52 -0.31 0.29
CA HIS A 59 1.23 0.35 -0.81
C HIS A 59 0.34 1.42 -1.42
N LEU A 60 0.65 2.67 -1.12
CA LEU A 60 -0.13 3.82 -1.57
C LEU A 60 0.07 4.08 -3.07
N GLY A 61 -0.81 3.50 -3.89
CA GLY A 61 -0.96 3.82 -5.31
C GLY A 61 -2.32 4.44 -5.59
N GLU A 62 -2.36 5.51 -6.38
CA GLU A 62 -3.62 6.11 -6.84
C GLU A 62 -3.99 5.60 -8.24
N ASN A 63 -5.25 5.20 -8.39
CA ASN A 63 -6.02 4.98 -9.61
C ASN A 63 -5.30 4.25 -10.75
N VAL A 64 -5.47 2.93 -10.75
CA VAL A 64 -5.14 2.08 -11.88
C VAL A 64 -6.22 2.23 -12.96
N TYR A 65 -5.84 2.73 -14.14
CA TYR A 65 -6.78 3.01 -15.24
C TYR A 65 -6.63 2.07 -16.44
N ASN A 66 -5.60 1.22 -16.44
CA ASN A 66 -5.34 0.26 -17.49
C ASN A 66 -4.68 -1.01 -16.92
N GLU A 67 -4.71 -2.09 -17.70
CA GLU A 67 -4.22 -3.38 -17.24
C GLU A 67 -2.73 -3.38 -16.87
N ALA A 68 -1.92 -2.59 -17.58
CA ALA A 68 -0.48 -2.52 -17.32
C ALA A 68 -0.19 -1.90 -15.94
N ASP A 69 -0.94 -0.87 -15.55
CA ASP A 69 -0.84 -0.26 -14.23
C ASP A 69 -1.31 -1.24 -13.13
N ALA A 70 -2.36 -2.02 -13.38
CA ALA A 70 -2.87 -3.04 -12.46
C ALA A 70 -1.83 -4.14 -12.18
N ARG A 71 -1.23 -4.66 -13.26
CA ARG A 71 -0.20 -5.69 -13.19
C ARG A 71 1.05 -5.17 -12.49
N ARG A 72 1.44 -3.92 -12.75
CA ARG A 72 2.56 -3.26 -12.05
C ARG A 72 2.26 -3.11 -10.55
N ALA A 73 1.05 -2.70 -10.17
CA ALA A 73 0.68 -2.63 -8.76
C ALA A 73 0.76 -3.99 -8.06
N ALA A 74 0.33 -5.06 -8.73
CA ALA A 74 0.49 -6.43 -8.24
C ALA A 74 1.98 -6.82 -8.09
N ASP A 75 2.82 -6.43 -9.05
CA ASP A 75 4.27 -6.66 -9.00
C ASP A 75 4.91 -5.97 -7.80
N GLU A 76 4.50 -4.73 -7.48
CA GLU A 76 4.98 -3.98 -6.32
C GLU A 76 4.61 -4.68 -5.00
N TYR A 77 3.42 -5.27 -4.90
CA TYR A 77 3.04 -6.09 -3.74
C TYR A 77 3.84 -7.39 -3.65
N VAL A 78 4.12 -8.04 -4.78
CA VAL A 78 4.98 -9.23 -4.81
C VAL A 78 6.41 -8.87 -4.40
N GLU A 79 6.97 -7.77 -4.90
CA GLU A 79 8.30 -7.27 -4.52
C GLU A 79 8.37 -6.95 -3.03
N LEU A 80 7.33 -6.33 -2.48
CA LEU A 80 7.20 -6.07 -1.05
C LEU A 80 7.28 -7.37 -0.23
N LEU A 81 6.50 -8.39 -0.62
CA LEU A 81 6.50 -9.69 0.06
C LEU A 81 7.84 -10.41 -0.07
N GLU A 82 8.48 -10.34 -1.24
CA GLU A 82 9.83 -10.85 -1.44
C GLU A 82 10.86 -10.13 -0.56
N ARG A 83 10.72 -8.81 -0.40
CA ARG A 83 11.58 -8.02 0.48
C ARG A 83 11.40 -8.43 1.94
N ILE A 84 10.16 -8.60 2.40
CA ILE A 84 9.84 -9.11 3.75
C ILE A 84 10.52 -10.47 3.97
N HIS A 85 10.38 -11.39 3.00
CA HIS A 85 10.97 -12.72 3.11
C HIS A 85 12.50 -12.68 3.18
N ARG A 86 13.14 -11.89 2.29
CA ARG A 86 14.60 -11.75 2.23
C ARG A 86 15.19 -11.18 3.50
N GLU A 87 14.50 -10.23 4.13
CA GLU A 87 14.97 -9.61 5.37
C GLU A 87 14.91 -10.54 6.59
N GLY A 88 13.91 -11.43 6.65
CA GLY A 88 13.79 -12.46 7.69
C GLY A 88 13.82 -11.92 9.14
N GLY A 89 14.00 -12.84 10.10
CA GLY A 89 14.16 -12.47 11.52
C GLY A 89 12.95 -11.75 12.12
N TRP A 90 11.75 -12.25 11.85
CA TRP A 90 10.47 -11.65 12.26
C TRP A 90 9.91 -12.19 13.59
N ASP A 91 10.67 -13.00 14.33
CA ASP A 91 10.29 -13.56 15.64
C ASP A 91 8.90 -14.23 15.69
N GLY A 92 8.49 -14.87 14.58
CA GLY A 92 7.18 -15.52 14.44
C GLY A 92 6.03 -14.60 14.00
N HIS A 93 6.30 -13.30 13.81
CA HIS A 93 5.32 -12.30 13.40
C HIS A 93 5.75 -11.61 12.10
N ILE A 94 5.62 -12.35 11.00
CA ILE A 94 5.94 -11.86 9.66
C ILE A 94 4.98 -10.72 9.31
N PRO A 95 5.47 -9.53 8.92
CA PRO A 95 4.64 -8.44 8.42
C PRO A 95 3.78 -8.90 7.24
N TYR A 96 2.59 -8.33 7.12
CA TYR A 96 1.64 -8.64 6.05
C TYR A 96 1.27 -7.37 5.28
N CYS A 97 0.65 -7.51 4.11
CA CYS A 97 0.17 -6.38 3.32
C CYS A 97 -1.36 -6.27 3.31
N SER A 98 -1.85 -5.05 3.08
CA SER A 98 -3.25 -4.78 2.74
C SER A 98 -3.32 -4.32 1.29
N VAL A 99 -4.29 -4.84 0.55
CA VAL A 99 -4.50 -4.56 -0.88
C VAL A 99 -5.92 -4.05 -1.10
N LYS A 100 -6.10 -3.24 -2.14
CA LYS A 100 -7.40 -2.77 -2.62
C LYS A 100 -7.64 -3.38 -4.00
N LEU A 101 -8.83 -3.94 -4.25
CA LEU A 101 -9.10 -4.65 -5.50
C LEU A 101 -9.17 -3.70 -6.69
N THR A 102 -9.60 -2.45 -6.49
CA THR A 102 -9.56 -1.41 -7.53
C THR A 102 -8.12 -1.13 -8.00
N GLN A 103 -7.14 -1.16 -7.10
CA GLN A 103 -5.72 -1.05 -7.44
C GLN A 103 -5.21 -2.30 -8.18
N LEU A 104 -5.83 -3.46 -7.98
CA LEU A 104 -5.51 -4.69 -8.72
C LEU A 104 -6.28 -4.82 -10.03
N GLY A 105 -7.14 -3.85 -10.37
CA GLY A 105 -7.82 -3.76 -11.66
C GLY A 105 -9.32 -4.06 -11.63
N LEU A 106 -9.98 -4.07 -10.47
CA LEU A 106 -11.41 -4.38 -10.36
C LEU A 106 -12.30 -3.47 -11.23
N ASP A 107 -11.97 -2.17 -11.34
CA ASP A 107 -12.70 -1.22 -12.20
C ASP A 107 -12.51 -1.50 -13.70
N ILE A 108 -11.51 -2.31 -14.07
CA ILE A 108 -11.22 -2.70 -15.46
C ILE A 108 -11.88 -4.04 -15.78
N GLY A 109 -11.78 -5.00 -14.85
CA GLY A 109 -12.39 -6.32 -14.99
C GLY A 109 -12.12 -7.20 -13.77
N LEU A 110 -13.10 -8.02 -13.41
CA LEU A 110 -13.02 -8.93 -12.27
C LEU A 110 -11.89 -9.95 -12.45
N GLU A 111 -11.79 -10.55 -13.63
CA GLU A 111 -10.79 -11.57 -13.94
C GLU A 111 -9.36 -11.02 -13.82
N LEU A 112 -9.13 -9.76 -14.21
CA LEU A 112 -7.83 -9.11 -14.05
C LEU A 112 -7.49 -8.92 -12.56
N ALA A 113 -8.47 -8.51 -11.75
CA ALA A 113 -8.28 -8.34 -10.32
C ALA A 113 -7.99 -9.67 -9.63
N GLU A 114 -8.70 -10.75 -10.00
CA GLU A 114 -8.46 -12.10 -9.53
C GLU A 114 -7.05 -12.60 -9.90
N GLU A 115 -6.66 -12.51 -11.18
CA GLU A 115 -5.32 -12.89 -11.64
C GLU A 115 -4.22 -12.18 -10.84
N ASN A 116 -4.36 -10.87 -10.64
CA ASN A 116 -3.39 -10.07 -9.90
C ASN A 116 -3.38 -10.42 -8.41
N LEU A 117 -4.55 -10.62 -7.80
CA LEU A 117 -4.67 -11.01 -6.41
C LEU A 117 -4.07 -12.40 -6.16
N GLU A 118 -4.33 -13.37 -7.03
CA GLU A 118 -3.76 -14.72 -6.94
C GLU A 118 -2.24 -14.69 -6.88
N ARG A 119 -1.59 -13.85 -7.69
CA ARG A 119 -0.12 -13.68 -7.67
C ARG A 119 0.38 -13.20 -6.31
N VAL A 120 -0.29 -12.20 -5.73
CA VAL A 120 0.08 -11.61 -4.43
C VAL A 120 -0.16 -12.62 -3.30
N VAL A 121 -1.31 -13.28 -3.29
CA VAL A 121 -1.68 -14.28 -2.27
C VAL A 121 -0.77 -15.51 -2.36
N ALA A 122 -0.43 -15.97 -3.57
CA ALA A 122 0.52 -17.07 -3.76
C ALA A 122 1.88 -16.74 -3.14
N LYS A 123 2.41 -15.54 -3.38
CA LYS A 123 3.67 -15.10 -2.76
C LYS A 123 3.55 -15.01 -1.24
N ALA A 124 2.44 -14.49 -0.71
CA ALA A 124 2.23 -14.42 0.73
C ALA A 124 2.17 -15.81 1.37
N GLN A 125 1.52 -16.77 0.70
CA GLN A 125 1.44 -18.17 1.12
C GLN A 125 2.82 -18.83 1.13
N GLU A 126 3.65 -18.63 0.10
CA GLU A 126 5.02 -19.17 0.03
C GLU A 126 5.86 -18.77 1.25
N ILE A 127 5.68 -17.55 1.74
CA ILE A 127 6.47 -16.99 2.84
C ILE A 127 5.77 -17.13 4.21
N GLY A 128 4.56 -17.70 4.24
CA GLY A 128 3.79 -17.94 5.46
C GLY A 128 3.19 -16.67 6.09
N THR A 129 2.89 -15.64 5.31
CA THR A 129 2.22 -14.42 5.77
C THR A 129 0.78 -14.32 5.25
N PHE A 130 0.13 -13.20 5.55
CA PHE A 130 -1.27 -12.90 5.25
C PHE A 130 -1.39 -11.81 4.18
N VAL A 131 -2.54 -11.73 3.51
CA VAL A 131 -2.95 -10.59 2.69
C VAL A 131 -4.33 -10.15 3.15
N ARG A 132 -4.46 -8.89 3.54
CA ARG A 132 -5.76 -8.27 3.83
C ARG A 132 -6.33 -7.69 2.55
N ILE A 133 -7.54 -8.08 2.18
CA ILE A 133 -8.32 -7.32 1.20
C ILE A 133 -9.06 -6.22 1.99
N ASP A 134 -8.76 -4.96 1.67
CA ASP A 134 -9.43 -3.81 2.25
C ASP A 134 -10.82 -3.65 1.64
N MET A 135 -11.82 -3.42 2.49
CA MET A 135 -13.14 -3.05 2.01
C MET A 135 -13.13 -1.60 1.53
N GLU A 136 -13.56 -1.40 0.29
CA GLU A 136 -13.60 -0.08 -0.36
C GLU A 136 -14.97 0.59 -0.21
N SER A 137 -15.39 1.39 -1.20
CA SER A 137 -16.72 1.98 -1.21
C SER A 137 -17.84 0.92 -1.31
N SER A 138 -19.08 1.30 -0.97
CA SER A 138 -20.24 0.41 -1.07
C SER A 138 -20.47 -0.16 -2.47
N ASP A 139 -20.02 0.54 -3.50
CA ASP A 139 -20.16 0.13 -4.89
C ASP A 139 -19.33 -1.13 -5.21
N TYR A 140 -18.37 -1.47 -4.34
CA TYR A 140 -17.44 -2.60 -4.51
C TYR A 140 -17.73 -3.79 -3.57
N THR A 141 -18.64 -3.63 -2.62
CA THR A 141 -18.82 -4.63 -1.54
C THR A 141 -19.24 -6.00 -2.05
N ASP A 142 -20.15 -6.09 -3.03
CA ASP A 142 -20.62 -7.38 -3.55
C ASP A 142 -19.57 -8.10 -4.41
N ALA A 143 -18.67 -7.35 -5.04
CA ALA A 143 -17.60 -7.91 -5.87
C ALA A 143 -16.35 -8.31 -5.04
N THR A 144 -16.25 -7.82 -3.81
CA THR A 144 -15.13 -8.08 -2.87
C THR A 144 -15.41 -9.32 -2.04
#